data_AF-A0A814HXV1-F1
#
_entry.id   AF-A0A814HXV1-F1
#
_cell.length_a   1.000
_cell.length_b   1.000
_cell.length_c   1.000
_cell.angle_alpha   90.00
_cell.angle_beta   90.00
_cell.angle_gamma   90.00
#
_symmetry.space_group_name_H-M   'P 1'
#
loop_
_entity.id
_entity.type
_entity.pdbx_description
1 polymer ?
#
loop_
_entity_poly.entity_id
_entity_poly.type
_entity_poly.pdbx_seq_one_letter_code
_entity_poly.pdbx_strand_id
1 'polypeptide(L)'
;MTSGILIMAKSAEKARAINFNADRLSTNGVDKLYLCRVRGEFPYINQIVRVDQPIETFSFQLGLTKIGGNKRCQTLFRHVTYEELKQQQEIYGKFIFDLINETNEKNIETVIDESLYKYTDQDETKTSLVLCRPLSGRMHQIRVHLQYLGFPIVNDPLYNAPDIWGPSNGQYGQYEHSNEYVIETFIKRHSCEYWLLNDIDNDDDETINLNGKRIVEQDEEHIHDDVKRIKTEELTTIDVNDDNAVKTYIKEHCFECLNRFREPSPDDLVMFLHALQYKISDVTTFTSSLPEWAQI
;
A
#
# COMPACT_ATOMS: atom_id res chain seq x y z
N MET A 1 1.33 -2.02 -5.10
CA MET A 1 1.23 -3.50 -4.94
C MET A 1 2.44 -4.02 -4.16
N THR A 2 2.29 -5.09 -3.34
CA THR A 2 3.43 -5.74 -2.65
C THR A 2 4.30 -6.49 -3.65
N SER A 3 5.61 -6.29 -3.60
CA SER A 3 6.59 -6.95 -4.49
C SER A 3 7.21 -8.19 -3.82
N GLY A 4 7.95 -9.01 -4.59
CA GLY A 4 8.73 -10.13 -4.06
C GLY A 4 8.13 -11.51 -4.30
N ILE A 5 8.33 -12.42 -3.34
CA ILE A 5 8.03 -13.84 -3.50
C ILE A 5 6.52 -14.14 -3.47
N LEU A 6 6.07 -14.89 -4.48
CA LEU A 6 4.78 -15.56 -4.52
C LEU A 6 4.97 -17.06 -4.73
N ILE A 7 4.39 -17.89 -3.85
CA ILE A 7 4.45 -19.34 -3.96
C ILE A 7 3.10 -19.85 -4.44
N MET A 8 3.10 -20.59 -5.55
CA MET A 8 1.91 -21.24 -6.10
C MET A 8 2.12 -22.75 -6.17
N ALA A 9 1.22 -23.50 -5.52
CA ALA A 9 1.22 -24.95 -5.62
C ALA A 9 0.65 -25.39 -6.98
N LYS A 10 1.37 -26.25 -7.69
CA LYS A 10 0.94 -26.80 -9.00
C LYS A 10 -0.15 -27.88 -8.90
N SER A 11 -0.47 -28.35 -7.69
CA SER A 11 -1.53 -29.33 -7.45
C SER A 11 -2.16 -29.13 -6.07
N ALA A 12 -3.41 -29.56 -5.92
CA ALA A 12 -4.13 -29.50 -4.64
C ALA A 12 -3.45 -30.34 -3.54
N GLU A 13 -2.81 -31.45 -3.90
CA GLU A 13 -2.04 -32.28 -2.99
C GLU A 13 -0.84 -31.51 -2.40
N LYS A 14 -0.05 -30.85 -3.26
CA LYS A 14 1.08 -30.03 -2.81
C LYS A 14 0.62 -28.83 -1.97
N ALA A 15 -0.50 -28.20 -2.32
CA ALA A 15 -1.08 -27.11 -1.54
C ALA A 15 -1.43 -27.57 -0.11
N ARG A 16 -2.03 -28.76 0.02
CA ARG A 16 -2.34 -29.37 1.32
C ARG A 16 -1.09 -29.74 2.11
N ALA A 17 -0.06 -30.28 1.44
CA ALA A 17 1.20 -30.65 2.08
C ALA A 17 1.92 -29.45 2.71
N ILE A 18 1.91 -28.28 2.04
CA ILE A 18 2.46 -27.03 2.59
C ILE A 18 1.75 -26.66 3.90
N ASN A 19 0.42 -26.70 3.92
CA ASN A 19 -0.36 -26.40 5.12
C ASN A 19 -0.19 -27.44 6.24
N PHE A 20 -0.02 -28.72 5.88
CA PHE A 20 0.08 -29.83 6.83
C PHE A 20 1.43 -29.87 7.55
N ASN A 21 2.52 -29.51 6.85
CA ASN A 21 3.87 -29.44 7.41
C ASN A 21 4.16 -28.11 8.13
N ALA A 22 3.11 -27.40 8.55
CA ALA A 22 3.26 -26.19 9.32
C ALA A 22 3.89 -26.49 10.68
N ASP A 23 5.05 -25.91 10.95
CA ASP A 23 5.57 -25.85 12.31
C ASP A 23 4.69 -24.92 13.17
N ARG A 24 4.94 -24.89 14.47
CA ARG A 24 4.15 -24.07 15.41
C ARG A 24 4.30 -22.55 15.23
N LEU A 25 5.28 -22.09 14.46
CA LEU A 25 5.64 -20.66 14.32
C LEU A 25 5.24 -20.08 12.96
N SER A 26 5.04 -20.92 11.96
CA SER A 26 4.68 -20.53 10.60
C SER A 26 3.17 -20.47 10.40
N THR A 27 2.72 -19.44 9.69
CA THR A 27 1.31 -19.37 9.27
C THR A 27 1.09 -20.11 7.98
N ASN A 28 0.12 -21.02 7.99
CA ASN A 28 -0.18 -21.87 6.84
C ASN A 28 1.06 -22.65 6.36
N GLY A 29 1.98 -22.96 7.27
CA GLY A 29 3.21 -23.70 7.00
C GLY A 29 4.29 -22.97 6.22
N VAL A 30 4.18 -21.63 6.14
CA VAL A 30 5.19 -20.77 5.55
C VAL A 30 5.62 -19.72 6.57
N ASP A 31 6.88 -19.75 6.95
CA ASP A 31 7.50 -18.66 7.70
C ASP A 31 7.88 -17.55 6.72
N LYS A 32 7.38 -16.34 6.97
CA LYS A 32 7.41 -15.25 6.01
C LYS A 32 8.20 -14.10 6.58
N LEU A 33 9.14 -13.60 5.79
CA LEU A 33 9.94 -12.45 6.09
C LEU A 33 9.72 -11.40 5.01
N TYR A 34 9.36 -10.21 5.43
CA TYR A 34 9.17 -9.05 4.58
C TYR A 34 10.15 -7.95 4.94
N LEU A 35 10.43 -7.08 3.98
CA LEU A 35 11.11 -5.81 4.18
C LEU A 35 10.14 -4.70 3.86
N CYS A 36 10.11 -3.64 4.67
CA CYS A 36 9.38 -2.43 4.34
C CYS A 36 10.22 -1.18 4.61
N ARG A 37 9.84 -0.09 3.94
CA ARG A 37 10.29 1.27 4.26
C ARG A 37 9.15 2.01 4.94
N VAL A 38 9.40 2.45 6.16
CA VAL A 38 8.42 3.12 7.01
C VAL A 38 8.77 4.58 7.20
N ARG A 39 7.77 5.42 7.42
CA ARG A 39 7.95 6.83 7.77
C ARG A 39 8.54 6.95 9.18
N GLY A 40 9.38 7.96 9.39
CA GLY A 40 10.02 8.27 10.67
C GLY A 40 11.26 7.44 10.99
N GLU A 41 11.88 7.75 12.12
CA GLU A 41 12.97 6.99 12.72
C GLU A 41 12.41 5.89 13.62
N PHE A 42 12.51 4.64 13.19
CA PHE A 42 12.02 3.50 13.96
C PHE A 42 12.91 3.31 15.21
N PRO A 43 12.40 3.56 16.43
CA PRO A 43 13.24 3.86 17.60
C PRO A 43 13.86 2.60 18.23
N TYR A 44 13.37 1.42 17.85
CA TYR A 44 13.74 0.13 18.44
C TYR A 44 14.97 -0.48 17.77
N ILE A 45 16.05 0.28 17.71
CA ILE A 45 17.34 -0.20 17.17
C ILE A 45 17.83 -1.36 18.04
N ASN A 46 18.29 -2.44 17.39
CA ASN A 46 18.76 -3.68 18.03
C ASN A 46 17.72 -4.42 18.89
N GLN A 47 16.44 -4.08 18.80
CA GLN A 47 15.36 -4.73 19.54
C GLN A 47 14.37 -5.39 18.58
N ILE A 48 13.73 -6.46 19.05
CA ILE A 48 12.58 -7.07 18.35
C ILE A 48 11.31 -6.53 19.00
N VAL A 49 10.50 -5.88 18.18
CA VAL A 49 9.22 -5.31 18.59
C VAL A 49 8.11 -6.29 18.26
N ARG A 50 7.29 -6.66 19.25
CA ARG A 50 6.11 -7.49 19.01
C ARG A 50 4.84 -6.69 19.12
N VAL A 51 4.05 -6.70 18.05
CA VAL A 51 2.67 -6.23 18.06
C VAL A 51 1.74 -7.44 18.16
N ASP A 52 0.97 -7.53 19.24
CA ASP A 52 -0.07 -8.56 19.47
C ASP A 52 -1.46 -7.92 19.51
N GLN A 53 -1.82 -7.23 18.43
CA GLN A 53 -3.10 -6.53 18.32
C GLN A 53 -4.00 -7.22 17.28
N PRO A 54 -5.26 -7.56 17.62
CA PRO A 54 -6.18 -8.21 16.70
C PRO A 54 -6.53 -7.27 15.54
N ILE A 55 -6.87 -7.86 14.39
CA ILE A 55 -7.25 -7.12 13.18
C ILE A 55 -8.61 -7.62 12.71
N GLU A 56 -9.48 -6.66 12.39
CA GLU A 56 -10.78 -6.92 11.78
C GLU A 56 -10.91 -6.19 10.44
N THR A 57 -11.66 -6.81 9.52
CA THR A 57 -12.03 -6.20 8.25
C THR A 57 -13.35 -5.47 8.45
N PHE A 58 -13.37 -4.18 8.13
CA PHE A 58 -14.60 -3.37 8.20
C PHE A 58 -15.13 -2.95 6.82
N SER A 59 -14.32 -3.05 5.76
CA SER A 59 -14.79 -2.96 4.37
C SER A 59 -14.19 -4.07 3.52
N PHE A 60 -15.02 -5.03 3.11
CA PHE A 60 -14.60 -6.08 2.20
C PHE A 60 -14.40 -5.56 0.76
N GLN A 61 -15.21 -4.57 0.35
CA GLN A 61 -15.14 -3.99 -0.99
C GLN A 61 -13.81 -3.29 -1.25
N LEU A 62 -13.31 -2.55 -0.26
CA LEU A 62 -12.03 -1.83 -0.36
C LEU A 62 -10.85 -2.60 0.25
N GLY A 63 -11.12 -3.77 0.87
CA GLY A 63 -10.13 -4.51 1.64
C GLY A 63 -9.61 -3.72 2.86
N LEU A 64 -10.40 -2.81 3.44
CA LEU A 64 -9.97 -2.04 4.61
C LEU A 64 -10.08 -2.86 5.89
N THR A 65 -9.02 -2.78 6.67
CA THR A 65 -8.88 -3.44 7.98
C THR A 65 -8.37 -2.45 9.00
N LYS A 66 -8.66 -2.69 10.28
CA LYS A 66 -8.22 -1.87 11.41
C LYS A 66 -7.91 -2.74 12.62
N ILE A 67 -7.28 -2.15 13.63
CA ILE A 67 -7.13 -2.80 14.93
C ILE A 67 -8.52 -3.01 15.54
N GLY A 68 -8.83 -4.24 15.89
CA GLY A 68 -10.14 -4.63 16.38
C GLY A 68 -10.44 -6.12 16.25
N GLY A 69 -11.57 -6.53 16.82
CA GLY A 69 -12.01 -7.92 16.85
C GLY A 69 -11.28 -8.78 17.88
N ASN A 70 -11.54 -10.10 17.83
CA ASN A 70 -11.14 -11.05 18.88
C ASN A 70 -10.07 -12.05 18.43
N LYS A 71 -9.76 -12.09 17.13
CA LYS A 71 -8.83 -13.07 16.58
C LYS A 71 -7.41 -12.55 16.75
N ARG A 72 -6.64 -13.22 17.61
CA ARG A 72 -5.22 -12.92 17.85
C ARG A 72 -4.45 -12.77 16.53
N CYS A 73 -3.61 -11.75 16.47
CA CYS A 73 -2.85 -11.38 15.29
C CYS A 73 -1.51 -10.81 15.75
N GLN A 74 -0.41 -11.37 15.26
CA GLN A 74 0.94 -11.10 15.77
C GLN A 74 1.94 -10.83 14.67
N THR A 75 2.72 -9.77 14.81
CA THR A 75 3.82 -9.44 13.91
C THR A 75 5.05 -9.04 14.71
N LEU A 76 6.21 -9.54 14.31
CA LEU A 76 7.50 -9.11 14.85
C LEU A 76 8.13 -8.11 13.88
N PHE A 77 8.73 -7.06 14.41
CA PHE A 77 9.44 -6.03 13.66
C PHE A 77 10.86 -5.88 14.16
N ARG A 78 11.79 -5.62 13.24
CA ARG A 78 13.19 -5.33 13.56
C ARG A 78 13.71 -4.25 12.62
N HIS A 79 14.29 -3.19 13.17
CA HIS A 79 15.04 -2.21 12.38
C HIS A 79 16.26 -2.87 11.72
N VAL A 80 16.56 -2.49 10.49
CA VAL A 80 17.74 -2.94 9.74
C VAL A 80 18.35 -1.79 8.95
N THR A 81 19.65 -1.89 8.68
CA THR A 81 20.30 -1.04 7.68
C THR A 81 20.41 -1.77 6.33
N TYR A 82 20.60 -1.02 5.25
CA TYR A 82 20.80 -1.62 3.92
C TYR A 82 22.08 -2.48 3.89
N GLU A 83 23.16 -2.01 4.51
CA GLU A 83 24.43 -2.72 4.58
C GLU A 83 24.32 -4.04 5.35
N GLU A 84 23.59 -4.07 6.47
CA GLU A 84 23.29 -5.31 7.19
C GLU A 84 22.58 -6.33 6.30
N LEU A 85 21.57 -5.92 5.54
CA LEU A 85 20.82 -6.80 4.65
C LEU A 85 21.70 -7.37 3.53
N LYS A 86 22.53 -6.52 2.93
CA LYS A 86 23.45 -6.91 1.87
C LYS A 86 24.48 -7.92 2.39
N GLN A 87 25.07 -7.64 3.55
CA GLN A 87 26.03 -8.54 4.20
C GLN A 87 25.40 -9.90 4.55
N GLN A 88 24.17 -9.92 5.07
CA GLN A 88 23.47 -11.17 5.36
C GLN A 88 23.25 -12.01 4.10
N GLN A 89 22.85 -11.37 3.00
CA GLN A 89 22.64 -12.02 1.72
C GLN A 89 23.95 -12.62 1.17
N GLU A 90 25.08 -11.91 1.30
CA GLU A 90 26.39 -12.37 0.83
C GLU A 90 26.97 -13.51 1.69
N ILE A 91 26.86 -13.43 3.02
CA ILE A 91 27.46 -14.41 3.94
C ILE A 91 26.63 -15.69 4.04
N TYR A 92 25.32 -15.56 4.23
CA TYR A 92 24.46 -16.70 4.53
C TYR A 92 23.65 -17.18 3.32
N GLY A 93 23.68 -16.43 2.21
CA GLY A 93 22.80 -16.68 1.05
C GLY A 93 21.31 -16.46 1.36
N LYS A 94 20.98 -15.88 2.53
CA LYS A 94 19.63 -15.75 3.04
C LYS A 94 19.53 -14.60 4.03
N PHE A 95 18.31 -14.14 4.29
CA PHE A 95 18.04 -13.07 5.25
C PHE A 95 17.69 -13.64 6.61
N ILE A 96 18.28 -13.06 7.64
CA ILE A 96 18.13 -13.55 9.01
C ILE A 96 17.37 -12.51 9.81
N PHE A 97 16.18 -12.92 10.26
CA PHE A 97 15.35 -12.08 11.11
C PHE A 97 15.95 -11.95 12.51
N ASP A 98 16.54 -13.02 13.03
CA ASP A 98 17.12 -13.06 14.37
C ASP A 98 18.38 -12.18 14.43
N LEU A 99 18.63 -11.55 15.59
CA LEU A 99 19.92 -10.92 15.86
C LEU A 99 20.98 -12.03 15.97
N ILE A 100 21.82 -12.19 14.95
CA ILE A 100 23.13 -12.81 15.15
C ILE A 100 24.00 -11.75 15.81
N ASN A 101 23.98 -11.70 17.14
CA ASN A 101 25.06 -11.08 17.90
C ASN A 101 25.60 -12.12 18.86
N GLU A 102 26.87 -12.50 18.69
CA GLU A 102 27.62 -13.52 19.45
C GLU A 102 27.90 -13.12 20.92
N THR A 103 27.02 -12.34 21.55
CA THR A 103 27.17 -11.93 22.95
C THR A 103 25.87 -12.15 23.70
N ASN A 104 25.58 -13.43 24.02
CA ASN A 104 24.90 -13.95 25.22
C ASN A 104 23.79 -13.14 25.95
N GLU A 105 23.13 -12.18 25.32
CA GLU A 105 21.97 -11.49 25.87
C GLU A 105 20.72 -11.96 25.12
N LYS A 106 19.79 -12.53 25.89
CA LYS A 106 18.48 -12.97 25.40
C LYS A 106 17.84 -11.81 24.65
N ASN A 107 17.42 -12.06 23.40
CA ASN A 107 16.57 -11.14 22.63
C ASN A 107 15.47 -10.58 23.55
N ILE A 108 15.57 -9.30 23.91
CA ILE A 108 14.52 -8.65 24.69
C ILE A 108 13.41 -8.35 23.69
N GLU A 109 12.41 -9.21 23.69
CA GLU A 109 11.15 -8.95 23.00
C GLU A 109 10.49 -7.77 23.72
N THR A 110 10.53 -6.60 23.09
CA THR A 110 9.92 -5.39 23.65
C THR A 110 8.44 -5.42 23.33
N VAL A 111 7.61 -5.54 24.37
CA VAL A 111 6.19 -5.21 24.30
C VAL A 111 6.10 -3.69 24.30
N ILE A 112 5.49 -3.11 23.26
CA ILE A 112 5.40 -1.65 23.14
C ILE A 112 4.64 -1.09 24.33
N ASP A 113 5.29 -0.16 25.04
CA ASP A 113 4.64 0.75 25.95
C ASP A 113 4.15 1.95 25.13
N GLU A 114 2.83 2.16 25.12
CA GLU A 114 2.17 3.24 24.36
C GLU A 114 2.60 4.65 24.83
N SER A 115 3.25 4.75 25.98
CA SER A 115 3.80 6.01 26.50
C SER A 115 5.17 6.40 25.92
N LEU A 116 5.87 5.46 25.27
CA LEU A 116 7.29 5.60 24.91
C LEU A 116 7.52 6.26 23.54
N TYR A 117 6.51 6.37 22.67
CA TYR A 117 6.68 6.98 21.35
C TYR A 117 5.52 7.92 20.99
N LYS A 118 5.87 9.19 20.76
CA LYS A 118 4.97 10.20 20.20
C LYS A 118 5.56 10.68 18.90
N TYR A 119 4.81 10.52 17.82
CA TYR A 119 5.14 11.08 16.53
C TYR A 119 5.35 12.60 16.64
N THR A 120 6.33 13.14 15.91
CA THR A 120 6.56 14.59 15.80
C THR A 120 6.60 15.04 14.35
N ASP A 121 6.16 16.27 14.07
CA ASP A 121 6.14 16.82 12.70
C ASP A 121 7.54 16.90 12.05
N GLN A 122 8.61 16.79 12.85
CA GLN A 122 10.00 16.76 12.35
C GLN A 122 10.38 15.44 11.66
N ASP A 123 9.53 14.41 11.74
CA ASP A 123 9.78 13.08 11.19
C ASP A 123 9.24 12.90 9.75
N GLU A 124 8.74 13.97 9.12
CA GLU A 124 8.11 13.92 7.79
C GLU A 124 9.00 13.37 6.69
N THR A 125 10.28 13.74 6.67
CA THR A 125 11.22 13.36 5.61
C THR A 125 12.05 12.13 5.97
N LYS A 126 11.98 11.67 7.22
CA LYS A 126 12.79 10.55 7.68
C LYS A 126 12.11 9.24 7.35
N THR A 127 12.91 8.22 7.07
CA THR A 127 12.40 6.87 6.80
C THR A 127 13.33 5.81 7.35
N SER A 128 12.79 4.66 7.73
CA SER A 128 13.56 3.53 8.26
C SER A 128 13.26 2.25 7.48
N LEU A 129 14.22 1.33 7.41
CA LEU A 129 13.99 -0.02 6.92
C LEU A 129 13.65 -0.95 8.08
N VAL A 130 12.59 -1.74 7.90
CA VAL A 130 12.10 -2.65 8.93
C VAL A 130 11.86 -4.02 8.33
N LEU A 131 12.49 -5.04 8.91
CA LEU A 131 12.12 -6.43 8.68
C LEU A 131 10.84 -6.74 9.45
N CYS A 132 9.92 -7.43 8.79
CA CYS A 132 8.63 -7.81 9.34
C CYS A 132 8.44 -9.32 9.23
N ARG A 133 8.12 -9.97 10.34
CA ARG A 133 7.79 -11.40 10.40
C ARG A 133 6.38 -11.59 10.95
N PRO A 134 5.34 -11.69 10.10
CA PRO A 134 3.98 -11.95 10.54
C PRO A 134 3.84 -13.41 11.01
N LEU A 135 3.43 -13.58 12.27
CA LEU A 135 3.13 -14.88 12.89
C LEU A 135 1.65 -15.27 12.72
N SER A 136 0.84 -14.39 12.12
CA SER A 136 -0.52 -14.65 11.62
C SER A 136 -0.62 -14.31 10.11
N GLY A 137 -1.75 -14.61 9.47
CA GLY A 137 -1.96 -14.35 8.03
C GLY A 137 -3.18 -13.48 7.74
N ARG A 138 -3.38 -12.40 8.49
CA ARG A 138 -4.54 -11.51 8.30
C ARG A 138 -4.31 -10.55 7.12
N MET A 139 -5.40 -10.14 6.49
CA MET A 139 -5.37 -9.14 5.41
C MET A 139 -4.75 -7.84 5.93
N HIS A 140 -3.79 -7.29 5.18
CA HIS A 140 -3.07 -6.05 5.49
C HIS A 140 -2.37 -6.01 6.85
N GLN A 141 -2.07 -7.17 7.44
CA GLN A 141 -1.55 -7.28 8.81
C GLN A 141 -0.33 -6.39 9.09
N ILE A 142 0.71 -6.48 8.25
CA ILE A 142 1.94 -5.70 8.42
C ILE A 142 1.63 -4.20 8.33
N ARG A 143 0.80 -3.79 7.37
CA ARG A 143 0.45 -2.39 7.11
C ARG A 143 -0.26 -1.77 8.31
N VAL A 144 -1.28 -2.44 8.84
CA VAL A 144 -2.06 -1.98 10.00
C VAL A 144 -1.25 -2.01 11.28
N HIS A 145 -0.42 -3.03 11.50
CA HIS A 145 0.44 -3.06 12.70
C HIS A 145 1.50 -1.96 12.68
N LEU A 146 2.07 -1.63 11.52
CA LEU A 146 2.98 -0.50 11.36
C LEU A 146 2.27 0.85 11.55
N GLN A 147 1.04 0.99 11.04
CA GLN A 147 0.18 2.14 11.33
C GLN A 147 -0.11 2.28 12.84
N TYR A 148 -0.48 1.17 13.51
CA TYR A 148 -0.72 1.14 14.95
C TYR A 148 0.51 1.58 15.75
N LEU A 149 1.72 1.22 15.32
CA LEU A 149 2.96 1.68 15.93
C LEU A 149 3.26 3.17 15.70
N GLY A 150 2.60 3.81 14.73
CA GLY A 150 2.88 5.18 14.29
C GLY A 150 3.96 5.28 13.20
N PHE A 151 4.33 4.16 12.57
CA PHE A 151 5.33 4.10 11.49
C PHE A 151 4.72 3.47 10.24
N PRO A 152 3.70 4.09 9.62
CA PRO A 152 3.09 3.53 8.42
C PRO A 152 4.12 3.41 7.30
N ILE A 153 3.86 2.49 6.37
CA ILE A 153 4.68 2.35 5.15
C ILE A 153 4.58 3.65 4.34
N VAL A 154 5.72 4.18 3.89
CA VAL A 154 5.83 5.56 3.35
C VAL A 154 4.83 5.83 2.23
N ASN A 155 4.71 4.93 1.27
CA ASN A 155 3.85 5.11 0.09
C ASN A 155 2.58 4.25 0.16
N ASP A 156 2.08 3.97 1.37
CA ASP A 156 0.85 3.22 1.56
C ASP A 156 -0.39 4.13 1.40
N PRO A 157 -1.18 3.98 0.32
CA PRO A 157 -2.29 4.89 0.04
C PRO A 157 -3.49 4.68 0.97
N LEU A 158 -3.52 3.58 1.74
CA LEU A 158 -4.66 3.26 2.61
C LEU A 158 -4.35 3.52 4.08
N TYR A 159 -3.10 3.36 4.52
CA TYR A 159 -2.75 3.41 5.94
C TYR A 159 -1.75 4.52 6.30
N ASN A 160 -1.20 5.20 5.30
CA ASN A 160 -0.48 6.46 5.48
C ASN A 160 -1.33 7.63 4.96
N ALA A 161 -2.49 7.86 5.57
CA ALA A 161 -3.48 8.83 5.13
C ALA A 161 -4.02 9.63 6.34
N PRO A 162 -3.21 10.52 6.94
CA PRO A 162 -3.61 11.30 8.11
C PRO A 162 -4.82 12.20 7.85
N ASP A 163 -5.05 12.60 6.59
CA ASP A 163 -6.25 13.32 6.14
C ASP A 163 -7.54 12.49 6.28
N ILE A 164 -7.44 11.16 6.32
CA ILE A 164 -8.58 10.23 6.41
C ILE A 164 -8.70 9.59 7.79
N TRP A 165 -7.58 9.24 8.42
CA TRP A 165 -7.55 8.56 9.72
C TRP A 165 -7.50 9.51 10.92
N GLY A 166 -7.20 10.79 10.68
CA GLY A 166 -6.98 11.81 11.70
C GLY A 166 -5.49 12.05 11.98
N PRO A 167 -5.14 13.06 12.82
CA PRO A 167 -3.77 13.43 13.16
C PRO A 167 -2.90 12.31 13.72
N SER A 168 -3.47 11.35 14.46
CA SER A 168 -2.75 10.16 14.94
C SER A 168 -2.46 9.15 13.82
N ASN A 169 -3.09 9.31 12.66
CA ASN A 169 -3.08 8.38 11.54
C ASN A 169 -3.33 6.92 11.96
N GLY A 170 -4.18 6.67 12.96
CA GLY A 170 -4.48 5.32 13.45
C GLY A 170 -3.48 4.75 14.46
N GLN A 171 -2.51 5.54 14.91
CA GLN A 171 -1.57 5.15 15.97
C GLN A 171 -2.32 4.69 17.22
N TYR A 172 -1.87 3.60 17.82
CA TYR A 172 -2.51 2.95 18.98
C TYR A 172 -4.00 2.59 18.79
N GLY A 173 -4.46 2.47 17.54
CA GLY A 173 -5.85 2.18 17.23
C GLY A 173 -6.78 3.38 17.47
N GLN A 174 -6.22 4.59 17.54
CA GLN A 174 -6.98 5.83 17.66
C GLN A 174 -7.53 6.21 16.28
N TYR A 175 -8.83 5.95 16.08
CA TYR A 175 -9.54 6.30 14.85
C TYR A 175 -10.55 7.41 15.16
N GLU A 176 -10.35 8.60 14.59
CA GLU A 176 -11.19 9.77 14.90
C GLU A 176 -12.51 9.78 14.14
N HIS A 177 -12.57 9.07 13.02
CA HIS A 177 -13.74 9.03 12.14
C HIS A 177 -14.46 7.68 12.19
N SER A 178 -15.75 7.68 11.84
CA SER A 178 -16.52 6.44 11.72
C SER A 178 -16.03 5.60 10.53
N ASN A 179 -16.30 4.29 10.58
CA ASN A 179 -15.96 3.39 9.48
C ASN A 179 -16.59 3.85 8.17
N GLU A 180 -17.84 4.33 8.22
CA GLU A 180 -18.59 4.82 7.06
C GLU A 180 -17.90 6.03 6.43
N TYR A 181 -17.49 7.01 7.25
CA TYR A 181 -16.75 8.17 6.76
C TYR A 181 -15.45 7.78 6.07
N VAL A 182 -14.66 6.89 6.70
CA VAL A 182 -13.39 6.41 6.13
C VAL A 182 -13.63 5.71 4.79
N ILE A 183 -14.63 4.83 4.71
CA ILE A 183 -14.99 4.12 3.48
C ILE A 183 -15.39 5.11 2.38
N GLU A 184 -16.32 6.03 2.67
CA GLU A 184 -16.79 7.03 1.70
C GLU A 184 -15.66 7.92 1.22
N THR A 185 -14.76 8.32 2.11
CA THR A 185 -13.62 9.19 1.78
C THR A 185 -12.62 8.44 0.90
N PHE A 186 -12.32 7.17 1.19
CA PHE A 186 -11.48 6.36 0.30
C PHE A 186 -12.12 6.13 -1.06
N ILE A 187 -13.44 5.89 -1.13
CA ILE A 187 -14.17 5.74 -2.41
C ILE A 187 -14.10 7.04 -3.20
N LYS A 188 -14.30 8.20 -2.57
CA LYS A 188 -14.19 9.52 -3.22
C LYS A 188 -12.76 9.77 -3.71
N ARG A 189 -11.75 9.47 -2.90
CA ARG A 189 -10.33 9.63 -3.27
C ARG A 189 -9.88 8.69 -4.39
N HIS A 190 -10.52 7.53 -4.52
CA HIS A 190 -10.24 6.54 -5.57
C HIS A 190 -11.37 6.47 -6.61
N SER A 191 -12.22 7.49 -6.70
CA SER A 191 -13.21 7.58 -7.75
C SER A 191 -12.49 7.78 -9.08
N CYS A 192 -13.12 7.38 -10.19
CA CYS A 192 -12.56 7.61 -11.52
C CYS A 192 -12.17 9.09 -11.73
N GLU A 193 -12.80 10.05 -11.03
CA GLU A 193 -12.46 11.47 -11.08
C GLU A 193 -11.03 11.80 -10.63
N TYR A 194 -10.43 11.01 -9.74
CA TYR A 194 -9.02 11.19 -9.35
C TYR A 194 -8.02 10.68 -10.40
N TRP A 195 -8.50 9.81 -11.30
CA TRP A 195 -7.76 9.34 -12.48
C TRP A 195 -8.08 10.14 -13.74
N LEU A 196 -9.18 10.89 -13.75
CA LEU A 196 -9.45 11.89 -14.78
C LEU A 196 -8.41 13.00 -14.63
N LEU A 197 -7.74 13.31 -15.74
CA LEU A 197 -6.93 14.53 -15.83
C LEU A 197 -7.87 15.73 -15.78
N ASN A 198 -8.21 16.20 -14.57
CA ASN A 198 -9.05 17.39 -14.40
C ASN A 198 -8.26 18.71 -14.36
N ASP A 199 -6.92 18.70 -14.51
CA ASP A 199 -6.15 19.95 -14.50
C ASP A 199 -4.99 19.94 -15.50
N ILE A 200 -5.24 20.42 -16.73
CA ILE A 200 -4.43 21.37 -17.52
C ILE A 200 -5.45 21.90 -18.57
N ASP A 201 -6.24 22.94 -18.31
CA ASP A 201 -5.83 24.35 -18.24
C ASP A 201 -6.76 25.18 -17.36
N ASN A 202 -6.19 26.10 -16.59
CA ASN A 202 -6.88 27.07 -15.73
C ASN A 202 -7.58 28.21 -16.50
N ASP A 203 -8.12 27.96 -17.70
CA ASP A 203 -8.76 29.02 -18.50
C ASP A 203 -10.19 28.72 -18.97
N ASP A 204 -10.74 27.53 -18.72
CA ASP A 204 -12.11 27.21 -19.17
C ASP A 204 -13.09 27.03 -18.00
N ASP A 205 -14.00 28.00 -17.92
CA ASP A 205 -15.16 28.11 -17.06
C ASP A 205 -16.19 26.99 -17.41
N GLU A 206 -15.91 25.72 -17.08
CA GLU A 206 -16.86 24.60 -17.33
C GLU A 206 -17.42 23.98 -16.03
N THR A 207 -18.72 24.14 -15.81
CA THR A 207 -19.47 23.53 -14.69
C THR A 207 -19.72 22.03 -14.90
N ILE A 208 -19.37 21.23 -13.88
CA ILE A 208 -19.52 19.76 -13.84
C ILE A 208 -20.67 19.38 -12.89
N ASN A 209 -21.51 18.39 -13.24
CA ASN A 209 -22.55 17.89 -12.33
C ASN A 209 -22.02 16.81 -11.37
N LEU A 210 -22.72 16.62 -10.24
CA LEU A 210 -22.39 15.75 -9.09
C LEU A 210 -22.12 14.25 -9.39
N ASN A 211 -22.26 13.79 -10.62
CA ASN A 211 -21.97 12.41 -11.05
C ASN A 211 -20.84 12.30 -12.09
N GLY A 212 -20.07 13.37 -12.33
CA GLY A 212 -18.89 13.33 -13.22
C GLY A 212 -19.18 13.00 -14.68
N LYS A 213 -20.46 13.08 -15.10
CA LYS A 213 -20.87 12.87 -16.49
C LYS A 213 -20.93 14.23 -17.18
N ARG A 214 -20.20 14.40 -18.28
CA ARG A 214 -20.34 15.58 -19.15
C ARG A 214 -21.81 15.63 -19.62
N ILE A 215 -22.55 16.66 -19.22
CA ILE A 215 -23.92 16.88 -19.72
C ILE A 215 -23.77 17.46 -21.11
N VAL A 216 -24.08 16.65 -22.13
CA VAL A 216 -24.46 17.18 -23.44
C VAL A 216 -25.93 17.55 -23.29
N GLU A 217 -26.28 18.82 -23.43
CA GLU A 217 -27.68 19.26 -23.46
C GLU A 217 -28.40 18.68 -24.69
N GLN A 218 -29.00 17.51 -24.52
CA GLN A 218 -30.19 17.03 -25.23
C GLN A 218 -30.87 16.12 -24.19
N ASP A 219 -31.92 16.51 -23.47
CA ASP A 219 -33.11 17.23 -23.89
C ASP A 219 -33.67 18.05 -22.73
N GLU A 220 -33.92 19.35 -22.92
CA GLU A 220 -35.21 19.96 -22.53
C GLU A 220 -35.57 21.03 -23.57
N GLU A 221 -36.63 20.75 -24.34
CA GLU A 221 -37.41 21.82 -24.95
C GLU A 221 -37.89 22.77 -23.85
N HIS A 222 -37.50 24.04 -24.01
CA HIS A 222 -37.93 25.26 -23.32
C HIS A 222 -36.94 25.81 -22.27
N ILE A 223 -36.17 26.81 -22.68
CA ILE A 223 -36.33 28.22 -22.27
C ILE A 223 -35.58 29.11 -23.28
N HIS A 224 -36.21 30.24 -23.61
CA HIS A 224 -35.90 31.18 -24.70
C HIS A 224 -34.63 32.02 -24.48
N ASP A 225 -33.99 32.32 -25.62
CA ASP A 225 -33.21 33.51 -26.00
C ASP A 225 -32.16 34.08 -25.04
N ASP A 226 -30.89 33.71 -25.27
CA ASP A 226 -29.81 34.67 -25.58
C ASP A 226 -28.54 33.94 -26.03
N VAL A 227 -28.53 33.47 -27.29
CA VAL A 227 -27.38 32.79 -27.91
C VAL A 227 -26.39 33.82 -28.46
N LYS A 228 -25.28 34.04 -27.75
CA LYS A 228 -24.04 34.57 -28.35
C LYS A 228 -23.21 33.41 -28.93
N ARG A 229 -23.19 33.39 -30.26
CA ARG A 229 -22.41 32.53 -31.16
C ARG A 229 -20.92 32.49 -30.78
N ILE A 230 -20.33 31.30 -30.60
CA ILE A 230 -18.87 31.09 -30.59
C ILE A 230 -18.49 30.16 -31.75
N LYS A 231 -17.35 30.49 -32.39
CA LYS A 231 -16.95 30.08 -33.74
C LYS A 231 -16.22 28.73 -33.76
N THR A 232 -16.44 28.03 -34.86
CA THR A 232 -15.96 26.69 -35.23
C THR A 232 -14.51 26.72 -35.73
N GLU A 233 -13.55 27.13 -34.92
CA GLU A 233 -12.14 27.21 -35.32
C GLU A 233 -11.25 26.71 -34.19
N GLU A 234 -11.23 25.38 -33.94
CA GLU A 234 -10.10 24.60 -33.38
C GLU A 234 -10.49 23.14 -33.02
N LEU A 235 -11.37 22.48 -33.80
CA LEU A 235 -11.41 21.02 -33.80
C LEU A 235 -10.24 20.50 -34.64
N THR A 236 -9.19 19.98 -34.00
CA THR A 236 -8.14 19.24 -34.70
C THR A 236 -8.71 17.96 -35.30
N THR A 237 -8.89 17.94 -36.61
CA THR A 237 -9.27 16.74 -37.37
C THR A 237 -8.08 15.77 -37.41
N ILE A 238 -8.25 14.55 -36.90
CA ILE A 238 -7.21 13.51 -36.94
C ILE A 238 -7.35 12.75 -38.27
N ASP A 239 -6.26 12.54 -38.98
CA ASP A 239 -6.26 11.72 -40.19
C ASP A 239 -6.40 10.24 -39.82
N VAL A 240 -7.59 9.69 -40.07
CA VAL A 240 -7.94 8.29 -39.81
C VAL A 240 -7.16 7.28 -40.65
N ASN A 241 -6.37 7.73 -41.64
CA ASN A 241 -5.51 6.88 -42.44
C ASN A 241 -4.06 6.82 -41.91
N ASP A 242 -3.72 7.65 -40.91
CA ASP A 242 -2.42 7.59 -40.23
C ASP A 242 -2.54 6.80 -38.93
N ASP A 243 -2.12 5.54 -38.99
CA ASP A 243 -2.14 4.61 -37.86
C ASP A 243 -1.37 5.14 -36.63
N ASN A 244 -0.37 6.00 -36.78
CA ASN A 244 0.36 6.59 -35.65
C ASN A 244 -0.40 7.75 -35.02
N ALA A 245 -1.03 8.61 -35.84
CA ALA A 245 -1.89 9.68 -35.34
C ALA A 245 -3.12 9.12 -34.60
N VAL A 246 -3.73 8.07 -35.17
CA VAL A 246 -4.84 7.33 -34.56
C VAL A 246 -4.41 6.64 -33.27
N LYS A 247 -3.26 5.96 -33.24
CA LYS A 247 -2.74 5.33 -32.01
C LYS A 247 -2.46 6.33 -30.90
N THR A 248 -1.93 7.51 -31.26
CA THR A 248 -1.61 8.56 -30.28
C THR A 248 -2.90 9.14 -29.69
N TYR A 249 -3.92 9.39 -30.51
CA TYR A 249 -5.23 9.86 -30.06
C TYR A 249 -6.00 8.84 -29.19
N ILE A 250 -5.97 7.55 -29.57
CA ILE A 250 -6.56 6.45 -28.78
C ILE A 250 -5.83 6.29 -27.44
N LYS A 251 -4.52 6.56 -27.41
CA LYS A 251 -3.76 6.54 -26.17
C LYS A 251 -4.14 7.71 -25.25
N GLU A 252 -4.54 8.85 -25.80
CA GLU A 252 -5.03 9.99 -25.04
C GLU A 252 -6.49 9.85 -24.56
N HIS A 253 -7.35 9.05 -25.22
CA HIS A 253 -8.78 8.95 -24.86
C HIS A 253 -9.30 7.50 -24.88
N CYS A 254 -10.01 7.08 -23.82
CA CYS A 254 -10.71 5.80 -23.83
C CYS A 254 -11.88 5.82 -24.83
N PHE A 255 -11.91 4.94 -25.83
CA PHE A 255 -12.95 4.95 -26.88
C PHE A 255 -14.36 4.59 -26.39
N GLU A 256 -14.51 3.99 -25.20
CA GLU A 256 -15.81 3.62 -24.63
C GLU A 256 -16.42 4.74 -23.77
N CYS A 257 -15.59 5.58 -23.12
CA CYS A 257 -16.08 6.63 -22.22
C CYS A 257 -15.53 8.03 -22.52
N LEU A 258 -14.70 8.20 -23.55
CA LEU A 258 -14.03 9.43 -24.00
C LEU A 258 -13.17 10.15 -22.96
N ASN A 259 -12.96 9.51 -21.80
CA ASN A 259 -12.18 10.05 -20.70
C ASN A 259 -10.68 9.85 -20.91
N ARG A 260 -9.89 10.87 -20.53
CA ARG A 260 -8.43 10.79 -20.43
C ARG A 260 -8.06 10.34 -19.02
N PHE A 261 -7.42 9.18 -18.90
CA PHE A 261 -6.93 8.70 -17.62
C PHE A 261 -5.44 9.00 -17.47
N ARG A 262 -5.02 9.49 -16.31
CA ARG A 262 -3.59 9.57 -15.98
C ARG A 262 -2.99 8.16 -15.96
N GLU A 263 -1.95 7.93 -16.77
CA GLU A 263 -1.14 6.70 -16.61
C GLU A 263 -0.49 6.73 -15.22
N PRO A 264 -0.68 5.69 -14.37
CA PRO A 264 -0.06 5.64 -13.06
C PRO A 264 1.46 5.61 -13.23
N SER A 265 2.16 6.44 -12.46
CA SER A 265 3.62 6.40 -12.42
C SER A 265 4.09 5.07 -11.81
N PRO A 266 5.33 4.62 -12.07
CA PRO A 266 5.88 3.46 -11.40
C PRO A 266 5.79 3.53 -9.87
N ASP A 267 5.89 4.73 -9.29
CA ASP A 267 5.77 4.98 -7.86
C ASP A 267 4.33 4.77 -7.34
N ASP A 268 3.32 5.03 -8.16
CA ASP A 268 1.90 4.76 -7.85
C ASP A 268 1.62 3.24 -7.84
N LEU A 269 2.47 2.43 -8.49
CA LEU A 269 2.28 0.99 -8.65
C LEU A 269 3.01 0.16 -7.60
N VAL A 270 4.06 0.72 -6.99
CA VAL A 270 4.93 0.00 -6.05
C VAL A 270 4.55 0.38 -4.62
N MET A 271 4.38 -0.60 -3.73
CA MET A 271 4.36 -0.34 -2.29
C MET A 271 5.74 -0.69 -1.73
N PHE A 272 6.26 0.09 -0.78
CA PHE A 272 7.50 -0.20 -0.06
C PHE A 272 7.30 -1.29 0.99
N LEU A 273 6.77 -2.42 0.52
CA LEU A 273 6.61 -3.68 1.19
C LEU A 273 7.00 -4.78 0.19
N HIS A 274 7.98 -5.58 0.59
CA HIS A 274 8.58 -6.60 -0.25
C HIS A 274 8.64 -7.94 0.49
N ALA A 275 8.11 -9.00 -0.11
CA ALA A 275 8.24 -10.36 0.37
C ALA A 275 9.67 -10.87 0.09
N LEU A 276 10.50 -10.81 1.12
CA LEU A 276 11.95 -10.98 1.02
C LEU A 276 12.39 -12.45 1.07
N GLN A 277 11.76 -13.23 1.95
CA GLN A 277 12.09 -14.64 2.12
C GLN A 277 10.90 -15.43 2.65
N TYR A 278 10.62 -16.57 2.03
CA TYR A 278 9.66 -17.55 2.53
C TYR A 278 10.36 -18.87 2.81
N LYS A 279 10.15 -19.42 4.00
CA LYS A 279 10.67 -20.72 4.41
C LYS A 279 9.50 -21.69 4.61
N ILE A 280 9.49 -22.78 3.86
CA ILE A 280 8.51 -23.87 3.97
C ILE A 280 9.19 -25.04 4.69
N SER A 281 8.83 -25.22 5.97
CA SER A 281 9.50 -26.18 6.86
C SER A 281 11.02 -25.96 6.91
N ASP A 282 11.80 -26.88 7.48
CA ASP A 282 13.26 -26.74 7.59
C ASP A 282 14.02 -27.02 6.28
N VAL A 283 13.31 -27.42 5.23
CA VAL A 283 13.94 -27.96 4.02
C VAL A 283 14.03 -26.94 2.89
N THR A 284 12.99 -26.12 2.69
CA THR A 284 12.93 -25.25 1.49
C THR A 284 12.87 -23.78 1.88
N THR A 285 13.84 -23.00 1.42
CA THR A 285 13.85 -21.53 1.57
C THR A 285 13.89 -20.88 0.21
N PHE A 286 13.02 -19.89 -0.01
CA PHE A 286 12.99 -19.03 -1.18
C PHE A 286 13.38 -17.62 -0.76
N THR A 287 14.24 -16.96 -1.53
CA THR A 287 14.71 -15.60 -1.30
C THR A 287 14.54 -14.78 -2.57
N SER A 288 14.29 -13.47 -2.43
CA SER A 288 14.31 -12.51 -3.53
C SER A 288 15.55 -11.61 -3.44
N SER A 289 15.84 -10.87 -4.51
CA SER A 289 16.78 -9.76 -4.45
C SER A 289 16.22 -8.61 -3.62
N LEU A 290 17.10 -7.81 -3.03
CA LEU A 290 16.70 -6.58 -2.37
C LEU A 290 16.02 -5.62 -3.38
N PRO A 291 14.91 -4.97 -3.01
CA PRO A 291 14.26 -4.00 -3.89
C PRO A 291 15.07 -2.71 -3.98
N GLU A 292 15.00 -2.02 -5.12
CA GLU A 292 15.77 -0.78 -5.38
C GLU A 292 15.49 0.31 -4.34
N TRP A 293 14.22 0.47 -3.93
CA TRP A 293 13.82 1.48 -2.95
C TRP A 293 14.41 1.28 -1.54
N ALA A 294 15.02 0.11 -1.27
CA ALA A 294 15.70 -0.15 0.00
C ALA A 294 17.09 0.49 0.07
N GLN A 295 17.67 0.92 -1.06
CA GLN A 295 18.88 1.73 -1.05
C GLN A 295 18.52 3.13 -0.55
N ILE A 296 18.91 3.45 0.69
CA ILE A 296 18.73 4.76 1.34
C ILE A 296 20.06 5.50 1.32
#